data_AF-A0A0F9FTL4-F1
#
_entry.id   AF-A0A0F9FTL4-F1
#
_cell.length_a   1.000
_cell.length_b   1.000
_cell.length_c   1.000
_cell.angle_alpha   90.00
_cell.angle_beta   90.00
_cell.angle_gamma   90.00
#
_symmetry.space_group_name_H-M   'P 1'
#
loop_
_entity.id
_entity.type
_entity.pdbx_description
1 polymer ?
#
loop_
_entity_poly.entity_id
_entity_poly.type
_entity_poly.pdbx_seq_one_letter_code
_entity_poly.pdbx_strand_id
1 'polypeptide(L)'
;MTEPRNGFAKHVRKPYRHVPQILAATVIFRWFNRVTTGERRRLQGVAPVVTGAYIIKTPVGYTKMEGVLRCIHFFKPRVDHYLACFPMQSLQRAHNELQAAVFLGNFMAYEIITDLRHTYLLENAPDIDTWASFGPGAARGLGRMYHQDINKYKRTSTRDQKAMLELSRGLLEMSRDNIFWPWQWPRWEMREVEHALCEYDKYERVRLGQGKLKRKYKRSKA
;
A
#
# COMPACT_ATOMS: atom_id res chain seq x y z
N MET A 1 -2.57 4.47 26.74
CA MET A 1 -2.66 4.41 25.27
C MET A 1 -1.60 3.45 24.79
N THR A 2 -1.96 2.24 24.36
CA THR A 2 -1.00 1.30 23.78
C THR A 2 -0.55 1.85 22.43
N GLU A 3 0.76 2.01 22.22
CA GLU A 3 1.33 2.31 20.90
C GLU A 3 0.64 1.46 19.83
N PRO A 4 0.25 2.02 18.68
CA PRO A 4 -0.16 1.20 17.56
C PRO A 4 0.98 0.24 17.27
N ARG A 5 0.72 -1.07 17.33
CA ARG A 5 1.67 -2.13 16.95
C ARG A 5 1.91 -2.08 15.43
N ASN A 6 2.47 -0.99 14.93
CA ASN A 6 2.96 -0.92 13.56
C ASN A 6 4.31 -1.64 13.51
N GLY A 7 4.24 -2.98 13.49
CA GLY A 7 5.42 -3.83 13.46
C GLY A 7 6.32 -3.57 12.25
N PHE A 8 5.76 -3.12 11.12
CA PHE A 8 6.58 -2.68 9.99
C PHE A 8 7.46 -1.48 10.35
N ALA A 9 6.84 -0.43 10.91
CA ALA A 9 7.57 0.78 11.27
C ALA A 9 8.70 0.48 12.28
N LYS A 10 8.41 -0.35 13.28
CA LYS A 10 9.35 -0.71 14.34
C LYS A 10 10.47 -1.66 13.89
N HIS A 11 10.14 -2.69 13.10
CA HIS A 11 11.07 -3.79 12.81
C HIS A 11 11.72 -3.72 11.43
N VAL A 12 11.17 -2.92 10.51
CA VAL A 12 11.70 -2.78 9.15
C VAL A 12 12.06 -1.33 8.86
N ARG A 13 11.09 -0.42 8.92
CA ARG A 13 11.31 0.95 8.45
C ARG A 13 12.34 1.71 9.28
N LYS A 14 12.17 1.78 10.61
CA LYS A 14 13.09 2.53 11.48
C LYS A 14 14.52 1.95 11.47
N PRO A 15 14.73 0.62 11.63
CA PRO A 15 16.08 0.05 11.69
C PRO A 15 16.85 0.16 10.38
N TYR A 16 16.15 0.05 9.25
CA TYR A 16 16.81 0.07 7.93
C TYR A 16 16.67 1.42 7.21
N ARG A 17 16.10 2.46 7.83
CA ARG A 17 15.68 3.71 7.17
C ARG A 17 16.73 4.34 6.25
N HIS A 18 18.01 4.22 6.60
CA HIS A 18 19.14 4.88 5.94
C HIS A 18 20.15 3.90 5.33
N VAL A 19 19.78 2.63 5.19
CA VAL A 19 20.69 1.61 4.65
C VAL A 19 20.05 0.84 3.48
N PRO A 20 20.84 0.36 2.50
CA PRO A 20 20.32 -0.28 1.27
C PRO A 20 19.39 -1.47 1.49
N GLN A 21 19.50 -2.15 2.63
CA GLN A 21 18.69 -3.31 2.97
C GLN A 21 17.18 -2.99 3.09
N ILE A 22 16.81 -1.71 3.23
CA ILE A 22 15.40 -1.29 3.37
C ILE A 22 14.52 -1.73 2.22
N LEU A 23 15.03 -1.72 0.98
CA LEU A 23 14.26 -2.13 -0.19
C LEU A 23 13.89 -3.61 -0.08
N ALA A 24 14.89 -4.48 0.04
CA ALA A 24 14.68 -5.91 0.15
C ALA A 24 13.82 -6.26 1.38
N ALA A 25 14.07 -5.63 2.53
CA ALA A 25 13.30 -5.85 3.75
C ALA A 25 11.82 -5.45 3.58
N THR A 26 11.54 -4.33 2.92
CA THR A 26 10.18 -3.87 2.64
C THR A 26 9.44 -4.83 1.71
N VAL A 27 10.07 -5.23 0.60
CA VAL A 27 9.45 -6.17 -0.35
C VAL A 27 9.20 -7.53 0.29
N ILE A 28 10.16 -8.07 1.03
CA ILE A 28 10.02 -9.34 1.76
C ILE A 28 8.89 -9.24 2.79
N PHE A 29 8.85 -8.16 3.57
CA PHE A 29 7.78 -7.92 4.54
C PHE A 29 6.41 -7.90 3.86
N ARG A 30 6.30 -7.22 2.71
CA ARG A 30 5.05 -7.16 1.95
C ARG A 30 4.66 -8.50 1.32
N TRP A 31 5.59 -9.36 0.94
CA TRP A 31 5.22 -10.71 0.51
C TRP A 31 4.80 -11.65 1.64
N PHE A 32 5.40 -11.53 2.82
CA PHE A 32 4.98 -12.35 3.95
C PHE A 32 3.73 -11.81 4.65
N ASN A 33 3.47 -10.51 4.56
CA ASN A 33 2.21 -9.86 4.93
C ASN A 33 1.74 -10.23 6.35
N ARG A 34 2.69 -10.30 7.30
CA ARG A 34 2.44 -10.59 8.71
C ARG A 34 3.56 -10.00 9.56
N VAL A 35 3.16 -9.17 10.53
CA VAL A 35 4.08 -8.53 11.48
C VAL A 35 4.97 -9.56 12.18
N THR A 36 4.39 -10.65 12.70
CA THR A 36 5.14 -11.71 13.40
C THR A 36 6.13 -12.47 12.50
N THR A 37 5.89 -12.47 11.19
CA THR A 37 6.79 -13.08 10.20
C THR A 37 7.95 -12.14 9.87
N GLY A 38 7.69 -10.83 9.81
CA GLY A 38 8.73 -9.80 9.67
C GLY A 38 9.60 -9.60 10.92
N GLU A 39 9.08 -9.95 12.10
CA GLU A 39 9.79 -9.85 13.39
C GLU A 39 10.79 -10.98 13.65
N ARG A 40 10.60 -12.17 13.06
CA ARG A 40 11.41 -13.36 13.38
C ARG A 40 12.50 -13.60 12.34
N ARG A 41 13.76 -13.69 12.80
CA ARG A 41 14.91 -14.16 12.00
C ARG A 41 14.76 -15.61 11.49
N ARG A 42 13.88 -16.41 12.12
CA ARG A 42 13.56 -17.78 11.72
C ARG A 42 12.05 -17.96 11.64
N LEU A 43 11.56 -18.44 10.49
CA LEU A 43 10.14 -18.73 10.23
C LEU A 43 9.62 -19.98 10.96
N GLN A 44 10.44 -20.59 11.83
CA GLN A 44 10.07 -21.79 12.58
C GLN A 44 8.89 -21.51 13.53
N GLY A 45 7.85 -22.34 13.43
CA GLY A 45 6.65 -22.28 14.27
C GLY A 45 5.64 -21.17 13.92
N VAL A 46 5.78 -20.48 12.77
CA VAL A 46 4.80 -19.46 12.34
C VAL A 46 3.81 -20.06 11.36
N ALA A 47 2.55 -20.23 11.78
CA ALA A 47 1.44 -20.62 10.90
C ALA A 47 0.25 -19.66 11.07
N PRO A 48 -0.41 -19.18 9.99
CA PRO A 48 0.06 -19.22 8.60
C PRO A 48 1.19 -18.19 8.35
N VAL A 49 2.18 -18.53 7.51
CA VAL A 49 3.33 -17.66 7.20
C VAL A 49 2.93 -16.44 6.35
N VAL A 50 1.87 -16.61 5.54
CA VAL A 50 1.22 -15.58 4.74
C VAL A 50 -0.22 -15.36 5.21
N THR A 51 -0.71 -14.13 5.21
CA THR A 51 -2.11 -13.83 5.56
C THR A 51 -2.92 -13.39 4.35
N GLY A 52 -4.25 -13.46 4.48
CA GLY A 52 -5.18 -12.94 3.48
C GLY A 52 -5.39 -11.42 3.50
N ALA A 53 -4.47 -10.63 4.09
CA ALA A 53 -4.61 -9.17 4.11
C ALA A 53 -4.57 -8.59 2.68
N TYR A 54 -3.84 -9.21 1.75
CA TYR A 54 -4.00 -9.00 0.30
C TYR A 54 -3.53 -10.21 -0.52
N ILE A 55 -3.98 -10.29 -1.77
CA ILE A 55 -3.67 -11.40 -2.68
C ILE A 55 -2.25 -11.19 -3.22
N ILE A 56 -1.33 -12.05 -2.80
CA ILE A 56 0.02 -12.13 -3.40
C ILE A 56 -0.08 -12.98 -4.66
N LYS A 57 0.42 -12.53 -5.80
CA LYS A 57 0.56 -13.38 -6.98
C LYS A 57 1.81 -14.25 -6.79
N THR A 58 1.71 -15.54 -7.07
CA THR A 58 2.84 -16.49 -7.00
C THR A 58 2.84 -17.39 -8.23
N PRO A 59 3.98 -18.00 -8.60
CA PRO A 59 4.02 -19.00 -9.66
C PRO A 59 2.97 -20.11 -9.46
N VAL A 60 2.39 -20.59 -10.56
CA VAL A 60 1.44 -21.72 -10.57
C VAL A 60 2.19 -23.02 -10.30
N GLY A 61 1.53 -23.98 -9.63
CA GLY A 61 2.12 -25.31 -9.36
C GLY A 61 2.94 -25.39 -8.07
N TYR A 62 2.95 -24.35 -7.23
CA TYR A 62 3.67 -24.32 -5.96
C TYR A 62 2.73 -24.04 -4.79
N THR A 63 3.11 -24.52 -3.60
CA THR A 63 2.46 -24.05 -2.37
C THR A 63 2.67 -22.54 -2.22
N LYS A 64 1.82 -21.90 -1.41
CA LYS A 64 1.91 -20.45 -1.22
C LYS A 64 3.28 -20.01 -0.70
N MET A 65 3.86 -20.79 0.20
CA MET A 65 5.16 -20.53 0.80
C MET A 65 6.28 -20.63 -0.23
N GLU A 66 6.36 -21.73 -0.98
CA GLU A 66 7.34 -21.92 -2.05
C GLU A 66 7.22 -20.84 -3.13
N GLY A 67 5.98 -20.50 -3.50
CA GLY A 67 5.71 -19.43 -4.45
C GLY A 67 6.27 -18.08 -4.00
N VAL A 68 6.09 -17.71 -2.72
CA VAL A 68 6.67 -16.49 -2.14
C VAL A 68 8.20 -16.55 -2.11
N LEU A 69 8.80 -17.67 -1.70
CA LEU A 69 10.25 -17.85 -1.71
C LEU A 69 10.83 -17.69 -3.12
N ARG A 70 10.14 -18.21 -4.14
CA ARG A 70 10.52 -18.00 -5.55
C ARG A 70 10.42 -16.54 -5.97
N CYS A 71 9.39 -15.80 -5.56
CA CYS A 71 9.31 -14.36 -5.81
C CYS A 71 10.53 -13.62 -5.22
N ILE A 72 10.92 -13.95 -3.99
CA ILE A 72 12.12 -13.39 -3.35
C ILE A 72 13.38 -13.73 -4.15
N HIS A 73 13.52 -14.99 -4.57
CA HIS A 73 14.64 -15.44 -5.38
C HIS A 73 14.73 -14.67 -6.72
N PHE A 74 13.60 -14.39 -7.38
CA PHE A 74 13.57 -13.61 -8.62
C PHE A 74 13.82 -12.12 -8.44
N PHE A 75 13.53 -11.58 -7.25
CA PHE A 75 13.70 -10.16 -6.97
C PHE A 75 15.10 -9.82 -6.47
N LYS A 76 15.72 -10.70 -5.69
CA LYS A 76 17.06 -10.48 -5.09
C LYS A 76 18.10 -9.98 -6.11
N PRO A 77 18.23 -10.54 -7.34
CA PRO A 77 19.21 -10.06 -8.32
C PRO A 77 18.94 -8.66 -8.87
N ARG A 78 17.73 -8.11 -8.68
CA ARG A 78 17.34 -6.78 -9.17
C ARG A 78 17.39 -5.68 -8.11
N VAL A 79 17.70 -6.03 -6.86
CA VAL A 79 17.70 -5.09 -5.74
C VAL A 79 18.64 -3.91 -6.02
N ASP A 80 19.87 -4.19 -6.47
CA ASP A 80 20.88 -3.15 -6.73
C ASP A 80 20.45 -2.19 -7.86
N HIS A 81 19.80 -2.72 -8.90
CA HIS A 81 19.21 -1.90 -9.95
C HIS A 81 18.18 -0.90 -9.39
N TYR A 82 17.23 -1.37 -8.59
CA TYR A 82 16.22 -0.50 -7.98
C TYR A 82 16.81 0.49 -6.97
N LEU A 83 17.83 0.09 -6.20
CA LEU A 83 18.53 0.98 -5.28
C LEU A 83 19.26 2.11 -6.01
N ALA A 84 19.80 1.84 -7.21
CA ALA A 84 20.38 2.87 -8.05
C ALA A 84 19.32 3.78 -8.68
N CYS A 85 18.15 3.23 -9.03
CA CYS A 85 17.11 3.98 -9.71
C CYS A 85 16.29 4.88 -8.78
N PHE A 86 15.87 4.42 -7.60
CA PHE A 86 14.85 5.12 -6.81
C PHE A 86 15.24 6.46 -6.18
N PRO A 87 16.48 6.69 -5.72
CA PRO A 87 16.83 7.97 -5.13
C PRO A 87 16.45 9.15 -6.05
N MET A 88 15.75 10.14 -5.50
CA MET A 88 15.26 11.33 -6.21
C MET A 88 14.19 11.07 -7.29
N GLN A 89 13.69 9.84 -7.45
CA GLN A 89 12.55 9.59 -8.33
C GLN A 89 11.23 10.04 -7.70
N SER A 90 10.27 10.28 -8.59
CA SER A 90 8.87 10.38 -8.23
C SER A 90 8.32 9.01 -7.81
N LEU A 91 7.35 8.99 -6.90
CA LEU A 91 6.58 7.82 -6.51
C LEU A 91 5.97 7.14 -7.74
N GLN A 92 5.43 7.91 -8.69
CA GLN A 92 4.89 7.35 -9.93
C GLN A 92 5.94 6.57 -10.74
N ARG A 93 7.16 7.10 -10.87
CA ARG A 93 8.23 6.40 -11.59
C ARG A 93 8.68 5.14 -10.86
N ALA A 94 8.94 5.24 -9.55
CA ALA A 94 9.31 4.08 -8.74
C ALA A 94 8.22 2.98 -8.76
N HIS A 95 6.96 3.38 -8.77
CA HIS A 95 5.81 2.48 -8.91
C HIS A 95 5.82 1.73 -10.25
N ASN A 96 6.02 2.45 -11.35
CA ASN A 96 6.10 1.85 -12.69
C ASN A 96 7.27 0.85 -12.79
N GLU A 97 8.44 1.21 -12.27
CA GLU A 97 9.63 0.35 -12.26
C GLU A 97 9.42 -0.95 -11.45
N LEU A 98 8.79 -0.85 -10.27
CA LEU A 98 8.45 -2.04 -9.47
C LEU A 98 7.32 -2.86 -10.07
N GLN A 99 6.36 -2.23 -10.76
CA GLN A 99 5.29 -2.95 -11.41
C GLN A 99 5.81 -3.89 -12.51
N ALA A 100 6.91 -3.52 -13.18
CA ALA A 100 7.61 -4.37 -14.14
C ALA A 100 8.29 -5.58 -13.49
N ALA A 101 8.53 -5.57 -12.17
CA ALA A 101 9.07 -6.71 -11.47
C ALA A 101 8.04 -7.85 -11.39
N VAL A 102 8.53 -9.08 -11.59
CA VAL A 102 7.68 -10.27 -11.63
C VAL A 102 6.95 -10.44 -10.29
N PHE A 103 5.64 -10.70 -10.37
CA PHE A 103 4.75 -11.01 -9.23
C PHE A 103 4.44 -9.88 -8.23
N LEU A 104 4.84 -8.64 -8.51
CA LEU A 104 4.38 -7.48 -7.73
C LEU A 104 3.05 -6.93 -8.30
N GLY A 105 3.05 -6.49 -9.55
CA GLY A 105 1.90 -5.85 -10.18
C GLY A 105 1.50 -4.52 -9.52
N ASN A 106 0.44 -3.90 -10.01
CA ASN A 106 0.06 -2.52 -9.63
C ASN A 106 -0.13 -2.32 -8.12
N PHE A 107 -0.89 -3.20 -7.47
CA PHE A 107 -1.24 -3.03 -6.05
C PHE A 107 -0.02 -3.22 -5.14
N MET A 108 0.75 -4.29 -5.32
CA MET A 108 1.90 -4.56 -4.45
C MET A 108 2.99 -3.51 -4.61
N ALA A 109 3.25 -3.08 -5.85
CA ALA A 109 4.20 -2.01 -6.12
C ALA A 109 3.81 -0.73 -5.36
N TYR A 110 2.52 -0.39 -5.32
CA TYR A 110 2.04 0.81 -4.62
C TYR A 110 2.19 0.69 -3.09
N GLU A 111 1.91 -0.49 -2.52
CA GLU A 111 2.15 -0.74 -1.10
C GLU A 111 3.64 -0.65 -0.73
N ILE A 112 4.54 -1.09 -1.61
CA ILE A 112 5.98 -1.02 -1.38
C ILE A 112 6.46 0.43 -1.43
N ILE A 113 6.14 1.19 -2.50
CA ILE A 113 6.66 2.55 -2.62
C ILE A 113 6.11 3.50 -1.55
N THR A 114 4.89 3.27 -1.06
CA THR A 114 4.29 4.07 0.03
C THR A 114 4.96 3.80 1.37
N ASP A 115 5.47 2.59 1.61
CA ASP A 115 6.37 2.33 2.74
C ASP A 115 7.73 3.01 2.57
N LEU A 116 8.32 2.87 1.37
CA LEU A 116 9.62 3.43 1.03
C LEU A 116 9.63 4.96 1.01
N ARG A 117 8.48 5.60 0.79
CA ARG A 117 8.27 7.05 0.92
C ARG A 117 8.79 7.60 2.24
N HIS A 118 8.89 6.80 3.28
CA HIS A 118 9.35 7.26 4.60
C HIS A 118 10.83 6.92 4.87
N THR A 119 11.63 6.74 3.81
CA THR A 119 13.02 6.28 3.84
C THR A 119 13.85 7.07 2.84
N TYR A 120 15.19 6.99 2.93
CA TYR A 120 16.09 7.75 2.06
C TYR A 120 15.88 7.54 0.56
N LEU A 121 15.21 6.45 0.16
CA LEU A 121 14.93 6.15 -1.24
C LEU A 121 13.87 7.07 -1.84
N LEU A 122 12.80 7.41 -1.11
CA LEU A 122 11.64 8.12 -1.65
C LEU A 122 11.07 9.20 -0.70
N GLU A 123 11.77 9.56 0.37
CA GLU A 123 11.32 10.60 1.32
C GLU A 123 11.22 12.00 0.74
N ASN A 124 11.96 12.25 -0.34
CA ASN A 124 12.00 13.50 -1.08
C ASN A 124 11.32 13.39 -2.46
N ALA A 125 10.48 12.39 -2.69
CA ALA A 125 9.79 12.24 -3.98
C ALA A 125 8.92 13.48 -4.26
N PRO A 126 9.03 14.10 -5.46
CA PRO A 126 8.39 15.39 -5.76
C PRO A 126 6.85 15.31 -5.88
N ASP A 127 6.30 14.10 -5.97
CA ASP A 127 4.88 13.84 -6.24
C ASP A 127 4.12 13.24 -5.03
N ILE A 128 4.68 13.31 -3.82
CA ILE A 128 4.04 12.82 -2.57
C ILE A 128 2.62 13.39 -2.39
N ASP A 129 2.45 14.68 -2.65
CA ASP A 129 1.18 15.40 -2.49
C ASP A 129 0.39 15.52 -3.80
N THR A 130 0.88 14.97 -4.91
CA THR A 130 0.24 15.14 -6.23
C THR A 130 -0.07 13.85 -6.97
N TRP A 131 0.40 12.70 -6.47
CA TRP A 131 0.22 11.41 -7.11
C TRP A 131 -0.14 10.26 -6.16
N ALA A 132 -1.05 9.40 -6.61
CA ALA A 132 -1.38 8.10 -6.02
C ALA A 132 -1.78 7.09 -7.10
N SER A 133 -1.69 5.80 -6.81
CA SER A 133 -2.20 4.73 -7.69
C SER A 133 -3.58 4.27 -7.22
N PHE A 134 -4.64 4.67 -7.94
CA PHE A 134 -6.00 4.33 -7.54
C PHE A 134 -6.37 2.89 -7.88
N GLY A 135 -6.54 2.07 -6.84
CA GLY A 135 -7.10 0.73 -6.95
C GLY A 135 -8.63 0.72 -7.17
N PRO A 136 -9.25 -0.46 -7.35
CA PRO A 136 -10.70 -0.59 -7.54
C PRO A 136 -11.53 0.00 -6.39
N GLY A 137 -11.02 -0.08 -5.16
CA GLY A 137 -11.73 0.46 -3.98
C GLY A 137 -11.80 1.98 -4.01
N ALA A 138 -10.66 2.64 -4.17
CA ALA A 138 -10.60 4.10 -4.21
C ALA A 138 -11.36 4.68 -5.42
N ALA A 139 -11.28 4.04 -6.59
CA ALA A 139 -12.03 4.45 -7.78
C ALA A 139 -13.56 4.42 -7.55
N ARG A 140 -14.07 3.36 -6.91
CA ARG A 140 -15.49 3.29 -6.51
C ARG A 140 -15.82 4.32 -5.44
N GLY A 141 -14.91 4.54 -4.48
CA GLY A 141 -15.07 5.55 -3.43
C GLY A 141 -15.32 6.95 -4.02
N LEU A 142 -14.49 7.36 -4.98
CA LEU A 142 -14.68 8.60 -5.73
C LEU A 142 -15.98 8.62 -6.53
N GLY A 143 -16.28 7.53 -7.22
CA GLY A 143 -17.52 7.39 -8.00
C GLY A 143 -18.78 7.57 -7.13
N ARG A 144 -18.80 6.97 -5.93
CA ARG A 144 -19.88 7.15 -4.95
C ARG A 144 -19.96 8.59 -4.45
N MET A 145 -18.83 9.15 -4.05
CA MET A 145 -18.77 10.46 -3.39
C MET A 145 -19.22 11.59 -4.33
N TYR A 146 -18.76 11.59 -5.58
CA TYR A 146 -18.98 12.70 -6.51
C TYR A 146 -20.12 12.47 -7.51
N HIS A 147 -20.46 11.21 -7.81
CA HIS A 147 -21.39 10.89 -8.91
C HIS A 147 -22.50 9.91 -8.53
N GLN A 148 -22.49 9.38 -7.29
CA GLN A 148 -23.37 8.29 -6.86
C GLN A 148 -23.30 7.05 -7.79
N ASP A 149 -22.20 6.88 -8.54
CA ASP A 149 -21.99 5.81 -9.51
C ASP A 149 -20.63 5.13 -9.30
N ILE A 150 -20.66 3.86 -8.91
CA ILE A 150 -19.45 3.05 -8.67
C ILE A 150 -18.67 2.72 -9.95
N ASN A 151 -19.30 2.80 -11.11
CA ASN A 151 -18.71 2.48 -12.41
C ASN A 151 -18.19 3.73 -13.14
N LYS A 152 -18.31 4.90 -12.52
CA LYS A 152 -17.91 6.18 -13.09
C LYS A 152 -16.47 6.19 -13.61
N TYR A 153 -15.55 5.58 -12.85
CA TYR A 153 -14.12 5.59 -13.14
C TYR A 153 -13.59 4.20 -13.47
N LYS A 154 -12.96 4.07 -14.64
CA LYS A 154 -12.23 2.87 -15.02
C LYS A 154 -10.76 3.03 -14.64
N ARG A 155 -10.28 2.28 -13.64
CA ARG A 155 -8.88 2.34 -13.16
C ARG A 155 -7.82 2.07 -14.24
N THR A 156 -8.16 1.43 -15.35
CA THR A 156 -7.23 1.16 -16.46
C THR A 156 -7.23 2.26 -17.52
N SER A 157 -8.14 3.23 -17.42
CA SER A 157 -8.23 4.38 -18.33
C SER A 157 -7.31 5.50 -17.85
N THR A 158 -6.37 5.91 -18.70
CA THR A 158 -5.49 7.07 -18.43
C THR A 158 -6.29 8.35 -18.19
N ARG A 159 -7.39 8.55 -18.93
CA ARG A 159 -8.28 9.70 -18.75
C ARG A 159 -8.91 9.70 -17.37
N ASP A 160 -9.42 8.55 -16.94
CA ASP A 160 -10.11 8.45 -15.66
C ASP A 160 -9.11 8.52 -14.50
N GLN A 161 -7.89 8.00 -14.66
CA GLN A 161 -6.80 8.19 -13.69
C GLN A 161 -6.47 9.68 -13.48
N LYS A 162 -6.38 10.47 -14.55
CA LYS A 162 -6.19 11.93 -14.44
C LYS A 162 -7.35 12.59 -13.70
N ALA A 163 -8.59 12.26 -14.05
CA ALA A 163 -9.77 12.82 -13.38
C ALA A 163 -9.82 12.46 -11.88
N MET A 164 -9.47 11.22 -11.52
CA MET A 164 -9.38 10.79 -10.12
C MET A 164 -8.28 11.51 -9.35
N LEU A 165 -7.11 11.75 -9.98
CA LEU A 165 -6.02 12.53 -9.38
C LEU A 165 -6.48 13.96 -9.08
N GLU A 166 -7.13 14.65 -10.02
CA GLU A 166 -7.60 16.03 -9.78
C GLU A 166 -8.60 16.12 -8.63
N LEU A 167 -9.60 15.23 -8.59
CA LEU A 167 -10.56 15.21 -7.48
C LEU A 167 -9.88 14.91 -6.14
N SER A 168 -8.92 13.99 -6.14
CA SER A 168 -8.20 13.59 -4.93
C SER A 168 -7.27 14.69 -4.41
N ARG A 169 -6.70 15.52 -5.29
CA ARG A 169 -5.98 16.73 -4.88
C ARG A 169 -6.89 17.74 -4.21
N GLY A 170 -8.13 17.88 -4.70
CA GLY A 170 -9.16 18.67 -4.02
C GLY A 170 -9.44 18.16 -2.60
N LEU A 171 -9.60 16.83 -2.42
CA LEU A 171 -9.76 16.23 -1.09
C LEU A 171 -8.53 16.43 -0.20
N LEU A 172 -7.32 16.31 -0.77
CA LEU A 172 -6.08 16.59 -0.04
C LEU A 172 -6.02 18.05 0.42
N GLU A 173 -6.44 18.99 -0.43
CA GLU A 173 -6.49 20.41 -0.08
C GLU A 173 -7.50 20.67 1.04
N MET A 174 -8.68 20.06 0.98
CA MET A 174 -9.65 20.13 2.08
C MET A 174 -9.09 19.59 3.40
N SER A 175 -8.24 18.55 3.35
CA SER A 175 -7.57 18.03 4.56
C SER A 175 -6.54 19.00 5.18
N ARG A 176 -6.25 20.13 4.53
CA ARG A 176 -5.39 21.20 5.09
C ARG A 176 -6.19 22.17 5.96
N ASP A 177 -7.51 22.20 5.80
CA ASP A 177 -8.39 23.03 6.60
C ASP A 177 -8.67 22.35 7.95
N ASN A 178 -8.44 23.10 9.03
CA ASN A 178 -8.65 22.63 10.40
C ASN A 178 -10.12 22.28 10.71
N ILE A 179 -11.07 22.76 9.92
CA ILE A 179 -12.49 22.37 10.00
C ILE A 179 -12.66 20.88 9.66
N PHE A 180 -11.92 20.38 8.67
CA PHE A 180 -12.05 19.00 8.22
C PHE A 180 -11.00 18.07 8.84
N TRP A 181 -9.81 18.58 9.15
CA TRP A 181 -8.73 17.80 9.74
C TRP A 181 -7.91 18.63 10.73
N PRO A 182 -7.94 18.30 12.04
CA PRO A 182 -7.24 19.07 13.05
C PRO A 182 -5.74 19.20 12.75
N TRP A 183 -5.19 20.41 12.86
CA TRP A 183 -3.78 20.68 12.54
C TRP A 183 -2.80 19.91 13.43
N GLN A 184 -3.23 19.48 14.63
CA GLN A 184 -2.41 18.67 15.54
C GLN A 184 -2.29 17.21 15.07
N TRP A 185 -3.14 16.76 14.13
CA TRP A 185 -3.10 15.42 13.60
C TRP A 185 -2.08 15.32 12.46
N PRO A 186 -1.55 14.12 12.18
CA PRO A 186 -0.62 13.94 11.07
C PRO A 186 -1.21 14.48 9.75
N ARG A 187 -0.43 15.30 9.05
CA ARG A 187 -0.76 15.84 7.73
C ARG A 187 -1.00 14.69 6.75
N TRP A 188 -2.07 14.78 5.97
CA TRP A 188 -2.33 13.82 4.90
C TRP A 188 -1.36 13.98 3.74
N GLU A 189 -1.12 12.89 3.03
CA GLU A 189 -0.54 12.87 1.69
C GLU A 189 -1.56 12.25 0.71
N MET A 190 -1.21 12.17 -0.58
CA MET A 190 -2.09 11.49 -1.54
C MET A 190 -2.36 10.02 -1.20
N ARG A 191 -1.48 9.39 -0.41
CA ARG A 191 -1.67 8.04 0.15
C ARG A 191 -2.88 7.98 1.09
N GLU A 192 -3.02 8.93 2.01
CA GLU A 192 -4.16 8.96 2.94
C GLU A 192 -5.47 9.15 2.16
N VAL A 193 -5.47 9.98 1.13
CA VAL A 193 -6.66 10.16 0.26
C VAL A 193 -7.04 8.86 -0.43
N GLU A 194 -6.11 8.20 -1.13
CA GLU A 194 -6.37 6.92 -1.82
C GLU A 194 -6.90 5.86 -0.85
N HIS A 195 -6.26 5.74 0.31
CA HIS A 195 -6.60 4.73 1.30
C HIS A 195 -7.96 5.02 1.95
N ALA A 196 -8.23 6.29 2.31
CA ALA A 196 -9.51 6.71 2.87
C ALA A 196 -10.67 6.45 1.90
N LEU A 197 -10.50 6.74 0.61
CA LEU A 197 -11.49 6.44 -0.43
C LEU A 197 -11.76 4.93 -0.55
N CYS A 198 -10.71 4.11 -0.45
CA CYS A 198 -10.83 2.66 -0.46
C CYS A 198 -11.60 2.12 0.75
N GLU A 199 -11.32 2.64 1.95
CA GLU A 199 -12.05 2.28 3.18
C GLU A 199 -13.48 2.81 3.17
N TYR A 200 -13.71 4.01 2.64
CA TYR A 200 -15.05 4.57 2.44
C TYR A 200 -15.92 3.68 1.56
N ASP A 201 -15.42 3.19 0.41
CA ASP A 201 -16.18 2.23 -0.41
C ASP A 201 -16.45 0.91 0.34
N LYS A 202 -15.53 0.43 1.18
CA LYS A 202 -15.78 -0.77 2.01
C LYS A 202 -16.90 -0.52 3.01
N TYR A 203 -16.90 0.62 3.68
CA TYR A 203 -17.94 1.01 4.62
C TYR A 203 -19.30 1.14 3.92
N GLU A 204 -19.37 1.91 2.82
CA GLU A 204 -20.61 2.15 2.09
C GLU A 204 -21.24 0.87 1.54
N ARG A 205 -20.43 -0.08 1.05
CA ARG A 205 -20.95 -1.38 0.59
C ARG A 205 -21.69 -2.15 1.69
N VAL A 206 -21.28 -2.00 2.94
CA VAL A 206 -21.96 -2.63 4.08
C VAL A 206 -23.21 -1.86 4.44
N ARG A 207 -23.09 -0.54 4.58
CA ARG A 207 -24.19 0.34 4.96
C ARG A 207 -25.36 0.25 3.97
N LEU A 208 -25.08 0.15 2.67
CA LEU A 208 -26.05 0.06 1.59
C LEU A 208 -26.49 -1.37 1.26
N GLY A 209 -25.99 -2.40 1.96
CA GLY A 209 -26.33 -3.81 1.68
C GLY A 209 -25.78 -4.35 0.34
N GLN A 210 -24.81 -3.68 -0.28
CA GLN A 210 -24.22 -4.01 -1.59
C GLN A 210 -23.03 -4.99 -1.49
N GLY A 211 -22.79 -5.58 -0.33
CA GLY A 211 -21.70 -6.53 -0.12
C GLY A 211 -21.55 -6.93 1.34
N LYS A 212 -20.58 -7.82 1.61
CA LYS A 212 -20.23 -8.26 2.97
C LYS A 212 -18.77 -7.94 3.26
N LEU A 213 -18.45 -7.52 4.47
CA LEU A 213 -17.06 -7.46 4.93
C LEU A 213 -16.48 -8.88 4.94
N LYS A 214 -15.25 -9.02 4.42
CA LYS A 214 -14.53 -10.30 4.43
C LYS A 214 -14.33 -10.88 5.83
N ARG A 215 -14.23 -10.03 6.85
CA ARG A 215 -14.03 -10.41 8.25
C ARG A 215 -14.87 -9.51 9.15
N LYS A 216 -15.52 -10.11 10.15
CA LYS A 216 -16.15 -9.39 11.25
C LYS A 216 -15.11 -9.17 12.35
N TYR A 217 -15.06 -7.98 12.93
CA TYR A 217 -14.30 -7.75 14.15
C TYR A 217 -14.91 -8.61 15.26
N LYS A 218 -14.14 -9.56 15.79
CA LYS A 218 -14.50 -10.29 17.01
C LYS A 218 -13.84 -9.56 18.16
N ARG A 219 -14.62 -8.84 18.96
CA ARG A 219 -14.14 -8.26 20.22
C ARG A 219 -13.61 -9.41 21.07
N SER A 220 -12.34 -9.37 21.48
CA SER A 220 -11.85 -10.32 22.49
C SER A 220 -12.65 -10.07 23.76
N LYS A 221 -13.13 -11.14 24.42
CA LYS A 221 -13.68 -11.00 25.78
C LYS A 221 -12.62 -10.30 26.62
N ALA A 222 -13.04 -9.26 27.34
CA ALA A 222 -12.19 -8.54 28.28
C ALA A 222 -11.72 -9.47 29.40
#